data_AF-A0A380P4C6-F1
#
_entry.id   AF-A0A380P4C6-F1
#
_cell.length_a   1.000
_cell.length_b   1.000
_cell.length_c   1.000
_cell.angle_alpha   90.00
_cell.angle_beta   90.00
_cell.angle_gamma   90.00
#
_symmetry.space_group_name_H-M   'P 1'
#
loop_
_entity.id
_entity.type
_entity.pdbx_description
1 polymer ?
#
loop_
_entity_poly.entity_id
_entity_poly.type
_entity_poly.pdbx_seq_one_letter_code
_entity_poly.pdbx_strand_id
1 'polypeptide(L)' 'MLTLQCQVLLDPEQNQTLLVYTAAPGSADDEKLRLLPVLGARPVGT' A
#
# COMPACT_ATOMS: atom_id res chain seq x y z
N MET A 1 7.63 14.08 -5.88
CA MET A 1 6.82 14.06 -4.64
C MET A 1 5.56 13.26 -4.93
N LEU A 2 5.16 12.37 -4.03
CA LEU A 2 3.95 11.55 -4.14
C LEU A 2 2.91 12.09 -3.16
N THR A 3 1.67 12.24 -3.58
CA THR A 3 0.56 12.60 -2.70
C THR A 3 -0.31 11.37 -2.48
N LEU A 4 -0.30 10.85 -1.25
CA LEU A 4 -0.98 9.61 -0.90
C LEU A 4 -1.90 9.79 0.30
N GLN A 5 -2.92 8.94 0.36
CA GLN A 5 -3.63 8.62 1.57
C GLN A 5 -2.99 7.38 2.21
N CYS A 6 -2.69 7.47 3.50
CA CYS A 6 -2.05 6.40 4.26
C CYS A 6 -3.00 5.91 5.35
N GLN A 7 -3.19 4.59 5.44
CA GLN A 7 -3.98 3.96 6.48
C GLN A 7 -3.24 2.77 7.07
N VAL A 8 -3.31 2.62 8.40
CA VAL A 8 -2.85 1.43 9.11
C VAL A 8 -4.08 0.63 9.51
N LEU A 9 -4.11 -0.66 9.15
CA LEU A 9 -5.11 -1.60 9.62
C LEU A 9 -4.44 -2.61 10.54
N LEU A 10 -4.96 -2.73 11.76
CA LEU A 10 -4.49 -3.68 12.76
C LEU A 10 -5.48 -4.85 12.82
N ASP A 11 -4.97 -6.07 12.71
CA ASP A 11 -5.71 -7.29 13.06
C ASP A 11 -5.09 -7.85 14.35
N PRO A 12 -5.65 -7.52 15.52
CA PRO A 12 -5.07 -7.90 16.81
C PRO A 12 -5.22 -9.41 17.09
N GLU A 13 -6.25 -10.07 16.57
CA GLU A 13 -6.47 -11.51 16.76
C GLU A 13 -5.36 -12.32 16.09
N GLN A 14 -4.94 -11.86 14.90
CA GLN A 14 -3.87 -12.51 14.12
C GLN A 14 -2.49 -11.90 14.38
N ASN A 15 -2.41 -10.89 15.25
CA ASN A 15 -1.21 -10.07 15.48
C ASN A 15 -0.57 -9.56 14.16
N GLN A 16 -1.42 -9.20 13.20
CA GLN A 16 -1.03 -8.72 11.88
C GLN A 16 -1.24 -7.21 11.77
N THR A 17 -0.44 -6.57 10.92
CA THR A 17 -0.58 -5.14 10.61
C THR A 17 -0.43 -4.95 9.11
N LEU A 18 -1.41 -4.28 8.50
CA LEU A 18 -1.40 -3.90 7.10
C LEU A 18 -1.22 -2.39 6.97
N LEU A 19 -0.31 -1.99 6.08
CA LEU A 19 -0.12 -0.60 5.70
C LEU A 19 -0.66 -0.38 4.29
N VAL A 20 -1.70 0.46 4.18
CA VAL A 20 -2.41 0.74 2.93
C VAL A 20 -2.01 2.11 2.44
N TYR A 21 -1.49 2.15 1.21
CA TYR A 21 -1.24 3.37 0.47
C TYR A 21 -2.22 3.46 -0.69
N THR A 22 -2.88 4.60 -0.84
CA THR A 22 -3.76 4.90 -1.98
C THR A 22 -3.47 6.29 -2.52
N ALA A 23 -3.90 6.52 -3.76
CA ALA A 23 -3.86 7.81 -4.42
C ALA A 23 -5.22 8.08 -5.06
N ALA A 24 -5.48 9.34 -5.43
CA ALA A 24 -6.66 9.69 -6.19
C ALA A 24 -6.68 8.91 -7.53
N PRO A 25 -7.75 8.18 -7.86
CA PRO A 25 -7.82 7.39 -9.10
C PRO A 25 -7.58 8.24 -10.34
N GLY A 26 -6.77 7.74 -11.28
CA GLY A 26 -6.43 8.44 -12.53
C GLY A 26 -5.47 9.63 -12.36
N SER A 27 -4.95 9.88 -11.15
CA SER A 27 -3.89 10.86 -10.95
C SER A 27 -2.51 10.32 -11.34
N ALA A 28 -1.56 11.21 -11.59
CA ALA A 28 -0.17 10.83 -11.84
C ALA A 28 0.47 10.05 -10.68
N ASP A 29 -0.05 10.19 -9.45
CA ASP A 29 0.43 9.43 -8.29
C ASP A 29 -0.20 8.03 -8.20
N ASP A 30 -1.42 7.82 -8.73
CA ASP A 30 -2.01 6.47 -8.91
C ASP A 30 -1.15 5.63 -9.86
N GLU A 31 -0.73 6.21 -10.99
CA GLU A 31 0.14 5.52 -11.95
C GLU A 31 1.49 5.16 -11.33
N LYS A 32 2.12 6.10 -10.60
CA LYS A 32 3.40 5.83 -9.91
C LYS A 32 3.25 4.79 -8.81
N LEU A 33 2.16 4.82 -8.04
CA LEU A 33 1.90 3.87 -6.96
C LEU A 33 1.80 2.43 -7.48
N ARG A 34 1.23 2.23 -8.68
CA ARG A 34 1.14 0.93 -9.36
C ARG A 34 2.49 0.35 -9.78
N LEU A 35 3.55 1.16 -9.83
CA LEU A 35 4.89 0.68 -10.16
C LEU A 35 5.64 0.10 -8.94
N LEU A 36 5.21 0.39 -7.72
CA LEU A 36 5.88 -0.10 -6.50
C LEU A 36 6.00 -1.63 -6.38
N PRO A 37 5.02 -2.45 -6.81
CA PRO A 37 5.13 -3.92 -6.75
C PRO A 37 6.29 -4.48 -7.58
N VAL A 38 6.78 -3.75 -8.59
CA VAL A 38 7.93 -4.15 -9.43
C VAL A 38 9.22 -4.22 -8.62
N LEU A 39 9.31 -3.53 -7.48
CA LEU A 39 10.45 -3.58 -6.56
C LEU A 39 10.44 -4.84 -5.67
N GLY A 40 9.46 -5.73 -5.84
CA GLY A 40 9.29 -6.97 -5.09
C GLY A 40 8.20 -6.84 -4.03
N ALA A 41 7.03 -7.43 -4.30
CA ALA A 41 6.03 -7.65 -3.27
C ALA A 41 6.51 -8.78 -2.36
N ARG A 42 6.84 -8.47 -1.10
CA ARG A 42 7.03 -9.52 -0.09
C ARG A 42 5.66 -10.14 0.18
N PRO A 43 5.47 -11.45 -0.06
CA PRO A 43 4.22 -12.09 0.29
C PRO A 43 3.95 -11.85 1.78
N VAL A 44 2.74 -11.40 2.10
CA VAL A 44 2.26 -11.47 3.48
C VAL A 44 2.32 -12.95 3.87
N GLY A 45 3.04 -13.26 4.95
CA GLY A 45 3.48 -14.62 5.28
C GLY A 45 2.34 -15.64 5.23
N THR A 46 2.64 -16.81 4.67
CA THR A 46 1.87 -18.05 4.84
C THR A 46 1.95 -18.56 6.27
#